data_AF-A0A6J8EC80-F1
#
_entry.id   AF-A0A6J8EC80-F1
#
_cell.length_a   1.000
_cell.length_b   1.000
_cell.length_c   1.000
_cell.angle_alpha   90.00
_cell.angle_beta   90.00
_cell.angle_gamma   90.00
#
_symmetry.space_group_name_H-M   'P 1'
#
loop_
_entity.id
_entity.type
_entity.pdbx_description
1 polymer ?
#
loop_
_entity_poly.entity_id
_entity_poly.type
_entity_poly.pdbx_seq_one_letter_code
_entity_poly.pdbx_strand_id
1 'polypeptide(L)'
;MRNRQTDKDSWNELERRHDELAFAKPTIVLAQGEDKSITKREILKESSKIEFAVKFQHNLDSHDNIPLQINLRPITKVIAINTLTGREWGQEQNIQCSFLKDDNFDKLFMLEIEVLEKYLINIYVNGQLISRYECKRDITKVEYLCLSHGVSFFQI
;
A
#
# COMPACT_ATOMS: atom_id res chain seq x y z
N MET A 1 16.51 -26.75 -34.32
CA MET A 1 16.67 -26.64 -32.85
C MET A 1 16.63 -25.15 -32.51
N ARG A 2 15.56 -24.65 -31.87
CA ARG A 2 15.46 -23.23 -31.49
C ARG A 2 16.17 -23.01 -30.15
N ASN A 3 16.91 -21.92 -30.10
CA ASN A 3 17.84 -21.51 -29.04
C ASN A 3 17.10 -21.34 -27.70
N ARG A 4 17.34 -22.24 -26.73
CA ARG A 4 16.79 -22.11 -25.36
C ARG A 4 17.47 -21.03 -24.52
N GLN A 5 18.56 -20.45 -25.03
CA GLN A 5 19.37 -19.47 -24.29
C GLN A 5 18.72 -18.07 -24.30
N THR A 6 18.16 -17.65 -25.43
CA THR A 6 17.57 -16.31 -25.63
C THR A 6 16.29 -16.08 -24.81
N ASP A 7 15.55 -17.16 -24.53
CA ASP A 7 14.33 -17.07 -23.72
C ASP A 7 14.65 -16.87 -22.24
N LYS A 8 15.70 -17.53 -21.73
CA LYS A 8 16.14 -17.39 -20.34
C LYS A 8 16.67 -16.00 -20.04
N ASP A 9 17.44 -15.43 -20.96
CA ASP A 9 17.97 -14.07 -20.83
C ASP A 9 16.84 -13.03 -20.89
N SER A 10 15.79 -13.28 -21.69
CA SER A 10 14.59 -12.43 -21.75
C SER A 10 13.74 -12.53 -20.47
N TRP A 11 13.63 -13.71 -19.87
CA TRP A 11 12.96 -13.91 -18.58
C TRP A 11 13.72 -13.26 -17.43
N ASN A 12 15.04 -13.40 -17.40
CA ASN A 12 15.89 -12.75 -16.41
C ASN A 12 15.86 -11.21 -16.56
N GLU A 13 15.82 -10.67 -17.78
CA GLU A 13 15.69 -9.22 -18.00
C GLU A 13 14.29 -8.71 -17.60
N LEU A 14 13.23 -9.51 -17.80
CA LEU A 14 11.88 -9.20 -17.32
C LEU A 14 11.78 -9.24 -15.79
N GLU A 15 12.40 -10.23 -15.13
CA GLU A 15 12.52 -10.28 -13.67
C GLU A 15 13.35 -9.12 -13.13
N ARG A 16 14.48 -8.80 -13.77
CA ARG A 16 15.33 -7.66 -13.38
C ARG A 16 14.61 -6.32 -13.56
N ARG A 17 13.76 -6.18 -14.61
CA ARG A 17 12.88 -5.03 -14.79
C ARG A 17 11.67 -5.03 -13.85
N HIS A 18 11.19 -6.21 -13.44
CA HIS A 18 10.15 -6.36 -12.42
C HIS A 18 10.66 -5.95 -11.04
N ASP A 19 11.93 -6.26 -10.73
CA ASP A 19 12.63 -5.78 -9.55
C ASP A 19 12.94 -4.28 -9.66
N GLU A 20 13.50 -3.80 -10.78
CA GLU A 20 13.81 -2.36 -10.98
C GLU A 20 12.54 -1.47 -10.96
N LEU A 21 11.37 -1.97 -11.39
CA LEU A 21 10.09 -1.26 -11.30
C LEU A 21 9.38 -1.45 -9.95
N ALA A 22 9.73 -2.47 -9.16
CA ALA A 22 9.31 -2.62 -7.77
C ALA A 22 10.04 -1.65 -6.82
N PHE A 23 11.12 -1.02 -7.29
CA PHE A 23 11.89 0.00 -6.58
C PHE A 23 11.69 1.41 -7.14
N ALA A 24 10.47 1.76 -7.61
CA ALA A 24 10.12 3.17 -7.70
C ALA A 24 10.46 3.81 -6.35
N LYS A 25 11.41 4.77 -6.35
CA LYS A 25 11.87 5.43 -5.11
C LYS A 25 10.63 5.81 -4.30
N PRO A 26 10.48 5.33 -3.06
CA PRO A 26 9.33 5.69 -2.25
C PRO A 26 9.25 7.21 -2.22
N THR A 27 8.08 7.75 -2.51
CA THR A 27 7.85 9.18 -2.29
C THR A 27 7.69 9.34 -0.79
N ILE A 28 8.77 9.81 -0.15
CA ILE A 28 8.85 10.04 1.30
C ILE A 28 8.15 11.37 1.58
N VAL A 29 7.01 11.34 2.26
CA VAL A 29 6.40 12.54 2.85
C VAL A 29 6.64 12.49 4.36
N LEU A 30 7.42 13.46 4.85
CA LEU A 30 7.77 13.62 6.26
C LEU A 30 6.50 13.82 7.10
N ALA A 31 6.40 13.07 8.20
CA ALA A 31 5.19 12.88 9.00
C ALA A 31 5.02 13.87 10.17
N GLN A 32 5.54 15.09 10.10
CA GLN A 32 5.51 15.99 11.26
C GLN A 32 4.81 17.32 10.94
N GLY A 33 3.57 17.43 11.43
CA GLY A 33 2.89 18.69 11.73
C GLY A 33 2.71 18.82 13.24
N GLU A 34 2.67 20.04 13.75
CA GLU A 34 2.64 20.37 15.19
C GLU A 34 1.30 20.06 15.90
N ASP A 35 0.33 19.47 15.20
CA ASP A 35 -0.96 19.07 15.74
C ASP A 35 -0.99 17.56 16.03
N LYS A 36 -1.62 17.17 17.15
CA LYS A 36 -1.62 15.79 17.68
C LYS A 36 -2.23 14.74 16.74
N SER A 37 -2.95 15.14 15.69
CA SER A 37 -3.40 14.26 14.62
C SER A 37 -2.43 14.32 13.43
N ILE A 38 -1.53 13.34 13.35
CA ILE A 38 -0.70 13.16 12.16
C ILE A 38 -1.61 12.61 11.07
N THR A 39 -2.03 13.46 10.14
CA THR A 39 -2.81 13.05 8.97
C THR A 39 -1.89 12.90 7.77
N LYS A 40 -1.86 11.71 7.17
CA LYS A 40 -1.17 11.46 5.89
C LYS A 40 -2.22 11.26 4.81
N ARG A 41 -2.05 11.93 3.67
CA ARG A 41 -2.98 11.87 2.55
C ARG A 41 -2.21 11.77 1.25
N GLU A 42 -2.57 10.79 0.43
CA GLU A 42 -1.98 10.59 -0.90
C GLU A 42 -3.07 10.40 -1.95
N ILE A 43 -2.87 10.98 -3.13
CA ILE A 43 -3.67 10.68 -4.31
C ILE A 43 -2.95 9.58 -5.08
N LEU A 44 -3.63 8.44 -5.19
CA LEU A 44 -3.12 7.24 -5.81
C LEU A 44 -3.92 6.93 -7.07
N LYS A 45 -3.24 6.35 -8.03
CA LYS A 45 -3.82 5.88 -9.28
C LYS A 45 -3.81 4.36 -9.30
N GLU A 46 -4.99 3.76 -9.42
CA GLU A 46 -5.14 2.35 -9.73
C GLU A 46 -4.56 2.09 -11.13
N SER A 47 -3.65 1.13 -11.24
CA SER A 47 -2.96 0.78 -12.49
C SER A 47 -3.03 -0.71 -12.81
N SER A 48 -3.74 -1.51 -12.00
CA SER A 48 -4.13 -2.88 -12.36
C SER A 48 -5.47 -3.29 -11.73
N LYS A 49 -6.20 -4.19 -12.41
CA LYS A 49 -7.47 -4.77 -11.91
C LYS A 49 -7.27 -5.86 -10.86
N ILE A 50 -6.01 -6.25 -10.60
CA ILE A 50 -5.66 -7.26 -9.60
C ILE A 50 -5.45 -6.60 -8.22
N GLU A 51 -5.21 -7.41 -7.20
CA GLU A 51 -4.94 -6.90 -5.85
C GLU A 51 -3.67 -6.04 -5.80
N PHE A 52 -3.73 -4.94 -5.07
CA PHE A 52 -2.59 -4.06 -4.82
C PHE A 52 -2.60 -3.52 -3.39
N ALA A 53 -1.41 -3.27 -2.86
CA ALA A 53 -1.20 -2.91 -1.47
C ALA A 53 -0.46 -1.58 -1.32
N VAL A 54 -0.91 -0.82 -0.33
CA VAL A 54 -0.22 0.34 0.23
C VAL A 54 0.34 -0.04 1.59
N LYS A 55 1.66 0.04 1.76
CA LYS A 55 2.39 -0.38 2.95
C LYS A 55 3.05 0.81 3.63
N PHE A 56 2.80 0.97 4.92
CA PHE A 56 3.38 1.99 5.77
C PHE A 56 4.49 1.35 6.59
N GLN A 57 5.73 1.81 6.43
CA GLN A 57 6.94 1.15 6.91
C GLN A 57 7.84 2.09 7.72
N HIS A 58 8.60 1.51 8.66
CA HIS A 58 9.58 2.25 9.48
C HIS A 58 10.90 2.47 8.75
N ASN A 59 11.26 1.58 7.82
CA ASN A 59 12.47 1.66 7.02
C ASN A 59 12.23 1.00 5.64
N LEU A 60 13.15 1.21 4.70
CA LEU A 60 13.07 0.63 3.34
C LEU A 60 13.05 -0.90 3.35
N ASP A 61 13.77 -1.52 4.29
CA ASP A 61 13.91 -2.98 4.40
C ASP A 61 12.90 -3.61 5.37
N SER A 62 11.74 -2.95 5.59
CA SER A 62 10.70 -3.37 6.54
C SER A 62 9.91 -4.61 6.10
N HIS A 63 10.57 -5.55 5.41
CA HIS A 63 10.00 -6.82 4.98
C HIS A 63 9.49 -7.68 6.13
N ASP A 64 10.05 -7.50 7.32
CA ASP A 64 9.73 -8.31 8.51
C ASP A 64 8.70 -7.63 9.43
N ASN A 65 8.51 -6.31 9.29
CA ASN A 65 7.67 -5.52 10.18
C ASN A 65 6.99 -4.39 9.40
N ILE A 66 5.70 -4.56 9.11
CA ILE A 66 4.89 -3.58 8.40
C ILE A 66 3.79 -3.13 9.36
N PRO A 67 3.91 -1.95 9.99
CA PRO A 67 2.90 -1.43 10.89
C PRO A 67 1.48 -1.45 10.33
N LEU A 68 1.34 -1.11 9.05
CA LEU A 68 0.05 -1.07 8.37
C LEU A 68 0.22 -1.44 6.90
N GLN A 69 -0.50 -2.47 6.47
CA GLN A 69 -0.76 -2.76 5.08
C GLN A 69 -2.25 -2.60 4.81
N ILE A 70 -2.57 -1.87 3.74
CA ILE A 70 -3.92 -1.75 3.19
C ILE A 70 -3.88 -2.40 1.81
N ASN A 71 -4.45 -3.60 1.70
CA ASN A 71 -4.54 -4.34 0.45
C ASN A 71 -5.93 -4.15 -0.16
N LEU A 72 -5.99 -3.48 -1.30
CA LEU A 72 -7.20 -3.26 -2.06
C LEU A 72 -7.36 -4.43 -3.05
N ARG A 73 -8.52 -5.08 -3.02
CA ARG A 73 -8.85 -6.25 -3.85
C ARG A 73 -10.03 -5.90 -4.77
N PRO A 74 -9.81 -5.27 -5.95
CA PRO A 74 -10.90 -4.82 -6.81
C PRO A 74 -11.89 -5.93 -7.20
N ILE A 75 -11.38 -7.14 -7.51
CA ILE A 75 -12.20 -8.28 -7.92
C ILE A 75 -13.17 -8.72 -6.81
N THR A 76 -12.68 -8.85 -5.58
CA THR A 76 -13.51 -9.30 -4.43
C THR A 76 -14.21 -8.14 -3.72
N LYS A 77 -13.95 -6.90 -4.13
CA LYS A 77 -14.55 -5.66 -3.61
C LYS A 77 -14.26 -5.46 -2.11
N VAL A 78 -13.10 -5.94 -1.67
CA VAL A 78 -12.65 -5.93 -0.28
C VAL A 78 -11.37 -5.10 -0.13
N ILE A 79 -11.31 -4.31 0.93
CA ILE A 79 -10.07 -3.76 1.47
C ILE A 79 -9.69 -4.61 2.68
N ALA A 80 -8.50 -5.22 2.64
CA ALA A 80 -7.94 -5.99 3.75
C ALA A 80 -6.87 -5.16 4.45
N ILE A 81 -7.03 -4.95 5.76
CA ILE A 81 -6.10 -4.19 6.59
C ILE A 81 -5.39 -5.15 7.54
N ASN A 82 -4.06 -5.03 7.64
CA ASN A 82 -3.28 -5.89 8.52
C ASN A 82 -1.96 -5.24 8.97
N THR A 83 -1.34 -5.84 9.99
CA THR A 83 0.01 -5.56 10.47
C THR A 83 0.86 -6.83 10.32
N LEU A 84 2.08 -6.69 9.79
CA LEU A 84 3.09 -7.74 9.78
C LEU A 84 4.03 -7.53 10.97
N THR A 85 4.28 -8.57 11.77
CA THR A 85 5.22 -8.53 12.90
C THR A 85 6.09 -9.77 12.89
N GLY A 86 7.41 -9.60 12.82
CA GLY A 86 8.36 -10.73 12.78
C GLY A 86 8.09 -11.72 11.64
N ARG A 87 7.75 -11.23 10.45
CA ARG A 87 7.35 -12.01 9.26
C ARG A 87 6.02 -12.76 9.36
N GLU A 88 5.26 -12.57 10.43
CA GLU A 88 3.94 -13.16 10.58
C GLU A 88 2.85 -12.10 10.38
N TRP A 89 1.90 -12.41 9.52
CA TRP A 89 0.71 -11.58 9.33
C TRP A 89 -0.24 -11.77 10.50
N GLY A 90 -0.80 -10.66 11.00
CA GLY A 90 -1.91 -10.71 11.93
C GLY A 90 -3.21 -11.21 11.28
N GLN A 91 -4.30 -11.14 12.04
CA GLN A 91 -5.64 -11.35 11.50
C GLN A 91 -6.04 -10.14 10.65
N GLU A 92 -6.47 -10.40 9.40
CA GLU A 92 -6.97 -9.34 8.52
C GLU A 92 -8.29 -8.76 9.03
N GLN A 93 -8.41 -7.43 8.99
CA GLN A 93 -9.70 -6.76 9.02
C GLN A 93 -10.17 -6.54 7.57
N ASN A 94 -11.21 -7.25 7.16
CA ASN A 94 -11.76 -7.16 5.81
C ASN A 94 -12.97 -6.21 5.78
N ILE A 95 -12.96 -5.27 4.84
CA ILE A 95 -13.97 -4.21 4.74
C ILE A 95 -14.50 -4.15 3.32
N GLN A 96 -15.81 -4.22 3.18
CA GLN A 96 -16.50 -3.97 1.91
C GLN A 96 -16.47 -2.47 1.61
N CYS A 97 -15.87 -2.08 0.49
CA CYS A 97 -15.71 -0.66 0.14
C CYS A 97 -16.45 -0.34 -1.17
N SER A 98 -17.33 0.66 -1.15
CA SER A 98 -18.09 1.13 -2.32
C SER A 98 -17.19 1.62 -3.46
N PHE A 99 -16.04 2.23 -3.14
CA PHE A 99 -15.04 2.64 -4.13
C PHE A 99 -14.59 1.49 -5.04
N LEU A 100 -14.42 0.29 -4.46
CA LEU A 100 -14.04 -0.91 -5.20
C LEU A 100 -15.24 -1.58 -5.91
N LYS A 101 -16.48 -1.11 -5.69
CA LYS A 101 -17.66 -1.73 -6.31
C LYS A 101 -17.89 -1.31 -7.75
N ASP A 102 -17.38 -0.15 -8.14
CA ASP A 102 -17.40 0.33 -9.51
C ASP A 102 -16.41 -0.50 -10.35
N ASP A 103 -16.83 -1.05 -11.49
CA ASP A 103 -16.00 -1.89 -12.35
C ASP A 103 -15.11 -1.07 -13.32
N ASN A 104 -15.19 0.27 -13.25
CA ASN A 104 -14.26 1.16 -13.95
C ASN A 104 -12.81 0.96 -13.47
N PHE A 105 -11.87 1.10 -14.39
CA PHE A 105 -10.43 0.95 -14.17
C PHE A 105 -9.71 2.30 -14.32
N ASP A 106 -8.44 2.39 -13.93
CA ASP A 106 -7.62 3.60 -14.04
C ASP A 106 -8.08 4.75 -13.13
N LYS A 107 -8.68 4.42 -11.98
CA LYS A 107 -9.26 5.40 -11.06
C LYS A 107 -8.20 6.10 -10.23
N LEU A 108 -8.44 7.39 -10.01
CA LEU A 108 -7.80 8.12 -8.92
C LEU A 108 -8.59 7.92 -7.64
N PHE A 109 -7.89 7.71 -6.54
CA PHE A 109 -8.48 7.72 -5.22
C PHE A 109 -7.55 8.39 -4.22
N MET A 110 -8.16 9.02 -3.23
CA MET A 110 -7.45 9.63 -2.13
C MET A 110 -7.45 8.66 -0.96
N LEU A 111 -6.28 8.20 -0.55
CA LEU A 111 -6.10 7.45 0.69
C LEU A 111 -5.66 8.42 1.77
N GLU A 112 -6.34 8.41 2.91
CA GLU A 112 -5.99 9.24 4.05
C GLU A 112 -5.94 8.40 5.34
N ILE A 113 -4.91 8.63 6.14
CA ILE A 113 -4.68 8.00 7.43
C ILE A 113 -4.56 9.09 8.47
N GLU A 114 -5.47 9.11 9.42
CA GLU A 114 -5.41 9.98 10.58
C GLU A 114 -4.92 9.16 11.78
N VAL A 115 -3.75 9.52 12.32
CA VAL A 115 -3.22 8.90 13.53
C VAL A 115 -3.87 9.54 14.75
N LEU A 116 -4.63 8.74 15.50
CA LEU A 116 -5.29 9.15 16.73
C LEU A 116 -4.37 8.95 17.93
N GLU A 117 -3.71 7.79 17.98
CA GLU A 117 -2.76 7.42 19.02
C GLU A 117 -1.63 6.56 18.40
N LYS A 118 -0.62 6.23 19.21
CA LYS A 118 0.56 5.44 18.82
C LYS A 118 0.22 4.17 18.02
N TYR A 119 -0.91 3.55 18.33
CA TYR A 119 -1.36 2.29 17.73
C TYR A 119 -2.76 2.40 17.12
N LEU A 120 -3.39 3.58 17.11
CA LEU A 120 -4.78 3.72 16.70
C LEU A 120 -4.91 4.73 15.56
N ILE A 121 -5.57 4.32 14.48
CA ILE A 121 -5.75 5.15 13.29
C ILE A 121 -7.19 5.12 12.79
N ASN A 122 -7.59 6.19 12.12
CA ASN A 122 -8.70 6.19 11.18
C ASN A 122 -8.16 6.10 9.74
N ILE A 123 -8.85 5.35 8.90
CA ILE A 123 -8.52 5.14 7.49
C ILE A 123 -9.69 5.66 6.66
N TYR A 124 -9.39 6.55 5.71
CA TYR A 124 -10.35 7.16 4.81
C TYR A 124 -10.00 6.84 3.37
N VAL A 125 -11.02 6.60 2.55
CA VAL A 125 -10.89 6.51 1.09
C VAL A 125 -11.86 7.51 0.48
N ASN A 126 -11.36 8.42 -0.36
CA ASN A 126 -12.13 9.51 -0.97
C ASN A 126 -12.91 10.34 0.07
N GLY A 127 -12.30 10.60 1.23
CA GLY A 127 -12.90 11.35 2.34
C GLY A 127 -13.94 10.59 3.16
N GLN A 128 -14.29 9.35 2.79
CA GLN A 128 -15.18 8.50 3.58
C GLN A 128 -14.37 7.66 4.56
N LEU A 129 -14.72 7.70 5.85
CA LEU A 129 -14.16 6.79 6.87
C LEU A 129 -14.53 5.35 6.51
N ILE A 130 -13.52 4.52 6.23
CA ILE A 130 -13.72 3.10 5.95
C ILE A 130 -13.42 2.23 7.16
N SER A 131 -12.50 2.64 8.03
CA SER A 131 -12.13 1.87 9.23
C SER A 131 -11.53 2.72 10.32
N ARG A 132 -11.70 2.26 11.56
CA ARG A 132 -10.77 2.52 12.66
C ARG A 132 -9.99 1.23 12.92
N TYR A 133 -8.67 1.32 12.91
CA TYR A 133 -7.78 0.15 13.02
C TYR A 133 -6.77 0.34 14.16
N GLU A 134 -6.56 -0.73 14.92
CA GLU A 134 -5.51 -0.80 15.93
C GLU A 134 -4.28 -1.54 15.36
N CYS A 135 -3.24 -0.79 15.04
CA CYS A 135 -1.96 -1.30 14.58
C CYS A 135 -1.27 -2.06 15.70
N LYS A 136 -0.69 -3.23 15.40
CA LYS A 136 0.12 -3.98 16.38
C LYS A 136 1.53 -3.40 16.56
N ARG A 137 1.84 -2.31 15.85
CA ARG A 137 3.14 -1.63 15.83
C ARG A 137 2.94 -0.14 15.77
N ASP A 138 3.95 0.59 16.24
CA ASP A 138 3.92 2.04 16.38
C ASP A 138 3.76 2.73 15.03
N ILE A 139 2.61 3.33 14.76
CA ILE A 139 2.34 3.97 13.47
C ILE A 139 3.02 5.34 13.36
N THR A 140 3.36 5.97 14.50
CA THR A 140 3.97 7.31 14.53
C THR A 140 5.40 7.32 13.99
N LYS A 141 6.03 6.14 13.91
CA LYS A 141 7.39 5.93 13.38
C LYS A 141 7.41 5.58 11.90
N VAL A 142 6.29 5.66 11.19
CA VAL A 142 6.26 5.40 9.75
C VAL A 142 6.96 6.54 9.00
N GLU A 143 8.05 6.17 8.33
CA GLU A 143 8.85 7.06 7.50
C GLU A 143 8.63 6.81 6.01
N TYR A 144 8.20 5.60 5.63
CA TYR A 144 8.13 5.17 4.22
C TYR A 144 6.72 4.70 3.84
N LEU A 145 6.32 5.05 2.62
CA LEU A 145 5.16 4.51 1.94
C LEU A 145 5.63 3.68 0.75
N CYS A 146 5.30 2.40 0.74
CA CYS A 146 5.67 1.45 -0.31
C CYS A 146 4.42 0.94 -1.01
N LEU A 147 4.42 1.05 -2.32
CA LEU A 147 3.31 0.64 -3.18
C LEU A 147 3.67 -0.68 -3.86
N SER A 148 2.73 -1.64 -3.89
CA SER A 148 2.90 -2.82 -4.75
C SER A 148 2.60 -2.50 -6.21
N HIS A 149 2.84 -3.48 -7.08
CA HIS A 149 2.32 -3.45 -8.44
C HIS A 149 0.80 -3.22 -8.43
N GLY A 150 0.29 -2.48 -9.42
CA GLY A 150 -1.14 -2.16 -9.57
C GLY A 150 -1.60 -0.85 -8.93
N VAL A 151 -0.70 -0.12 -8.27
CA VAL A 151 -0.97 1.25 -7.79
C VAL A 151 0.26 2.13 -7.94
N SER A 152 0.06 3.40 -8.26
CA SER A 152 1.13 4.40 -8.35
C SER A 152 0.71 5.72 -7.72
N PHE A 153 1.70 6.53 -7.33
CA PHE A 153 1.43 7.93 -7.00
C PHE A 153 0.87 8.65 -8.22
N PHE A 154 -0.12 9.51 -8.01
CA PHE A 154 -0.55 10.45 -9.05
C PHE A 154 0.31 11.71 -8.97
N GLN A 155 1.06 11.99 -10.03
CA GLN A 155 1.85 13.23 -10.18
C GLN A 155 1.15 14.12 -11.20
N ILE A 156 0.99 15.41 -10.86
CA ILE A 156 0.45 16.47 -11.73
C ILE A 156 1.59 17.06 -12.55
#